data_AF-A0A254RJ01-F1
#
_entry.id   AF-A0A254RJ01-F1
#
_cell.length_a   1.000
_cell.length_b   1.000
_cell.length_c   1.000
_cell.angle_alpha   90.00
_cell.angle_beta   90.00
_cell.angle_gamma   90.00
#
_symmetry.space_group_name_H-M   'P 1'
#
loop_
_entity.id
_entity.type
_entity.pdbx_description
1 polymer ?
#
loop_
_entity_poly.entity_id
_entity_poly.type
_entity_poly.pdbx_seq_one_letter_code
_entity_poly.pdbx_strand_id
1 'polypeptide(L)'
;MQDAYVAEKGTSVGTWKQIGYLMANSSNYNYCDKASGCETGDNSKGYGAEASVSGYVANWTATSVATLNDCPAKSDWTLVTSQNGSAGGLVLYTASVTKGDDGDCDVLTPNFKRLNTAGSK
;
A
#
# COMPACT_ATOMS: atom_id res chain seq x y z
N MET A 1 -2.72 -13.69 -0.51
CA MET A 1 -1.28 -13.81 -0.23
C MET A 1 -0.91 -13.11 1.05
N GLN A 2 -1.40 -11.89 1.30
CA GLN A 2 -1.17 -11.21 2.55
C GLN A 2 -1.71 -11.96 3.78
N ASP A 3 -2.92 -12.50 3.75
CA ASP A 3 -3.43 -13.32 4.87
C ASP A 3 -2.58 -14.57 5.13
N ALA A 4 -2.09 -15.22 4.07
CA ALA A 4 -1.17 -16.35 4.20
C ALA A 4 0.18 -15.92 4.80
N TYR A 5 0.71 -14.77 4.38
CA TYR A 5 1.93 -14.19 4.94
C TYR A 5 1.78 -13.89 6.43
N VAL A 6 0.66 -13.26 6.83
CA VAL A 6 0.38 -12.97 8.25
C VAL A 6 0.18 -14.25 9.05
N ALA A 7 -0.46 -15.28 8.48
CA ALA A 7 -0.58 -16.59 9.13
C ALA A 7 0.79 -17.25 9.37
N GLU A 8 1.77 -17.05 8.49
CA GLU A 8 3.13 -17.57 8.64
C GLU A 8 4.01 -16.72 9.57
N LYS A 9 3.84 -15.40 9.58
CA LYS A 9 4.68 -14.45 10.33
C LYS A 9 4.06 -13.97 11.65
N GLY A 10 2.82 -14.38 11.93
CA GLY A 10 2.05 -14.01 13.11
C GLY A 10 1.48 -12.60 13.01
N THR A 11 2.33 -11.59 13.20
CA THR A 11 1.90 -10.20 13.37
C THR A 11 2.63 -9.22 12.45
N SER A 12 3.17 -9.66 11.31
CA SER A 12 3.81 -8.78 10.32
C SER A 12 3.04 -8.71 9.02
N VAL A 13 2.91 -7.51 8.45
CA VAL A 13 2.44 -7.32 7.08
C VAL A 13 3.63 -7.34 6.14
N GLY A 14 3.63 -8.28 5.20
CA GLY A 14 4.64 -8.38 4.15
C GLY A 14 4.62 -7.21 3.17
N THR A 15 5.81 -6.88 2.67
CA THR A 15 6.00 -5.97 1.54
C THR A 15 5.43 -6.58 0.26
N TRP A 16 5.24 -5.77 -0.79
CA TRP A 16 4.80 -6.25 -2.10
C TRP A 16 5.59 -7.48 -2.56
N LYS A 17 6.93 -7.44 -2.45
CA LYS A 17 7.78 -8.56 -2.90
C LYS A 17 7.60 -9.81 -2.06
N GLN A 18 7.48 -9.65 -0.74
CA GLN A 18 7.33 -10.79 0.18
C GLN A 18 6.02 -11.52 -0.04
N ILE A 19 4.98 -10.79 -0.44
CA ILE A 19 3.73 -11.38 -0.88
C ILE A 19 3.70 -11.68 -2.38
N GLY A 20 4.84 -11.69 -3.09
CA GLY A 20 4.91 -12.18 -4.47
C GLY A 20 4.52 -11.19 -5.57
N TYR A 21 4.46 -9.89 -5.27
CA TYR A 21 4.18 -8.82 -6.22
C TYR A 21 5.36 -7.87 -6.42
N LEU A 22 5.48 -7.31 -7.62
CA LEU A 22 6.40 -6.20 -7.88
C LEU A 22 5.57 -4.98 -8.25
N MET A 23 5.62 -3.94 -7.42
CA MET A 23 4.90 -2.69 -7.69
C MET A 23 5.89 -1.61 -8.14
N ALA A 24 5.88 -1.30 -9.43
CA ALA A 24 6.72 -0.25 -10.00
C ALA A 24 5.99 1.09 -10.08
N ASN A 25 6.74 2.18 -9.88
CA ASN A 25 6.27 3.55 -10.15
C ASN A 25 5.70 3.68 -11.56
N SER A 26 4.74 4.59 -11.68
CA SER A 26 4.10 4.94 -12.94
C SER A 26 4.22 6.44 -13.20
N SER A 27 3.70 6.91 -14.33
CA SER A 27 3.61 8.34 -14.62
C SER A 27 2.74 9.11 -13.62
N ASN A 28 1.84 8.42 -12.93
CA ASN A 28 0.79 9.04 -12.10
C ASN A 28 1.01 8.81 -10.60
N TYR A 29 1.75 7.76 -10.23
CA TYR A 29 1.93 7.33 -8.85
C TYR A 29 3.34 6.86 -8.57
N ASN A 30 3.84 7.24 -7.40
CA ASN A 30 4.96 6.60 -6.72
C ASN A 30 4.43 5.59 -5.70
N TYR A 31 4.93 4.35 -5.75
CA TYR A 31 4.52 3.27 -4.84
C TYR A 31 5.63 2.90 -3.87
N CYS A 32 5.28 2.61 -2.62
CA CYS A 32 6.21 2.16 -1.60
C CYS A 32 5.52 1.35 -0.49
N ASP A 33 6.30 0.56 0.25
CA ASP A 33 5.84 -0.24 1.39
C ASP A 33 5.90 0.56 2.72
N LYS A 34 5.31 1.77 2.75
CA LYS A 34 5.33 2.66 3.93
C LYS A 34 3.95 3.28 4.15
N ALA A 35 3.72 3.76 5.37
CA ALA A 35 2.47 4.39 5.80
C ALA A 35 2.21 5.79 5.25
N SER A 36 3.25 6.46 4.79
CA SER A 36 3.20 7.87 4.37
C SER A 36 4.28 8.15 3.34
N GLY A 37 3.94 8.95 2.32
CA GLY A 37 4.86 9.63 1.43
C GLY A 37 5.85 8.74 0.69
N CYS A 38 5.56 8.43 -0.58
CA CYS A 38 6.50 7.76 -1.46
C CYS A 38 7.29 8.79 -2.30
N GLU A 39 8.58 8.93 -2.02
CA GLU A 39 9.46 9.74 -2.85
C GLU A 39 9.74 9.08 -4.20
N THR A 40 9.96 9.91 -5.23
CA THR A 40 10.37 9.42 -6.55
C THR A 40 11.71 8.69 -6.43
N GLY A 41 11.70 7.38 -6.70
CA GLY A 41 12.89 6.53 -6.59
C GLY A 41 12.92 5.60 -5.37
N ASP A 42 12.01 5.78 -4.40
CA ASP A 42 11.86 4.87 -3.24
C ASP A 42 11.16 3.53 -3.62
N ASN A 43 10.80 3.36 -4.89
CA ASN A 43 10.35 2.10 -5.47
C ASN A 43 11.55 1.17 -5.68
N SER A 44 12.05 0.63 -4.58
CA SER A 44 12.82 -0.59 -4.63
C SER A 44 11.89 -1.75 -4.98
N LYS A 45 11.19 -1.83 -6.12
CA LYS A 45 10.37 -2.98 -6.60
C LYS A 45 9.79 -3.92 -5.49
N GLY A 46 9.13 -3.39 -4.46
CA GLY A 46 8.61 -4.17 -3.31
C GLY A 46 9.60 -4.62 -2.21
N TYR A 47 10.79 -4.05 -2.12
CA TYR A 47 11.85 -4.34 -1.14
C TYR A 47 11.85 -3.35 0.05
N GLY A 48 10.71 -2.71 0.34
CA GLY A 48 10.62 -1.83 1.51
C GLY A 48 10.69 -2.60 2.84
N ALA A 49 10.25 -1.98 3.92
CA ALA A 49 10.28 -2.59 5.24
C ALA A 49 8.95 -3.27 5.59
N GLU A 50 9.01 -4.41 6.27
CA GLU A 50 7.84 -4.98 6.95
C GLU A 50 7.32 -4.02 8.02
N ALA A 51 6.01 -4.08 8.28
CA ALA A 51 5.44 -3.42 9.45
C ALA A 51 4.67 -4.40 10.35
N SER A 52 4.65 -4.11 11.64
CA SER A 52 3.83 -4.85 12.60
C SER A 52 2.35 -4.57 12.37
N VAL A 53 1.50 -5.60 12.45
CA VAL A 53 0.03 -5.51 12.37
C VAL A 53 -0.57 -5.11 13.75
N SER A 54 0.25 -4.77 14.75
CA SER A 54 -0.21 -4.30 16.06
C SER A 54 -0.76 -2.86 15.96
N GLY A 55 -1.94 -2.71 15.37
CA GLY A 55 -2.59 -1.42 15.08
C GLY A 55 -2.91 -1.23 13.60
N TYR A 56 -3.70 -0.20 13.29
CA TYR A 56 -3.92 0.24 11.91
C TYR A 56 -2.61 0.75 11.32
N VAL A 57 -1.98 -0.03 10.45
CA VAL A 57 -0.75 0.40 9.77
C VAL A 57 -1.03 0.48 8.28
N ALA A 58 -0.87 1.68 7.72
CA ALA A 58 -0.77 1.86 6.28
C ALA A 58 0.53 1.19 5.82
N ASN A 59 0.42 0.16 5.00
CA ASN A 59 1.59 -0.60 4.56
C ASN A 59 1.91 -0.38 3.10
N TRP A 60 0.93 0.05 2.33
CA TRP A 60 1.03 0.23 0.91
C TRP A 60 0.51 1.59 0.55
N THR A 61 1.41 2.46 0.11
CA THR A 61 1.07 3.82 -0.28
C THR A 61 1.30 4.01 -1.78
N ALA A 62 0.40 4.77 -2.39
CA ALA A 62 0.52 5.32 -3.72
C ALA A 62 0.40 6.85 -3.62
N THR A 63 1.52 7.55 -3.77
CA THR A 63 1.56 9.02 -3.76
C THR A 63 1.37 9.53 -5.18
N SER A 64 0.38 10.40 -5.38
CA SER A 64 0.13 10.99 -6.69
C SER A 64 1.23 11.97 -7.11
N VAL A 65 1.57 11.96 -8.39
CA VAL A 65 2.51 12.94 -8.99
C VAL A 65 1.78 14.19 -9.47
N ALA A 66 0.49 14.07 -9.77
CA ALA A 66 -0.37 15.12 -10.29
C ALA A 66 -1.70 15.15 -9.53
N THR A 67 -2.49 16.21 -9.73
CA THR A 67 -3.87 16.27 -9.23
C THR A 67 -4.69 15.16 -9.88
N LEU A 68 -5.35 14.31 -9.06
CA LEU A 68 -6.09 13.13 -9.51
C LEU A 68 -7.34 12.95 -8.64
N ASN A 69 -8.50 12.77 -9.27
CA ASN A 69 -9.80 12.59 -8.59
C ASN A 69 -10.02 13.63 -7.48
N ASP A 70 -9.88 14.90 -7.87
CA ASP A 70 -10.05 16.07 -7.00
C ASP A 70 -9.09 16.14 -5.80
N CYS A 71 -8.15 15.19 -5.70
CA CYS A 71 -7.02 15.26 -4.78
C CYS A 71 -5.87 16.07 -5.36
N PRO A 72 -5.25 16.96 -4.57
CA PRO A 72 -4.04 17.64 -4.99
C PRO A 72 -2.90 16.65 -5.25
N ALA A 73 -1.96 17.08 -6.08
CA ALA A 73 -0.71 16.35 -6.26
C ALA A 73 -0.04 16.09 -4.89
N LYS A 74 0.63 14.94 -4.76
CA LYS A 74 1.24 14.44 -3.53
C LYS A 74 0.25 13.96 -2.46
N SER A 75 -1.03 13.83 -2.78
CA SER A 75 -1.95 13.03 -1.94
C SER A 75 -1.53 11.56 -1.91
N ASP A 76 -1.71 10.94 -0.75
CA ASP A 76 -1.35 9.55 -0.48
C ASP A 76 -2.62 8.69 -0.41
N TRP A 77 -2.74 7.73 -1.33
CA TRP A 77 -3.70 6.63 -1.20
C TRP A 77 -3.02 5.51 -0.46
N THR A 78 -3.63 5.05 0.63
CA THR A 78 -3.06 3.98 1.44
C THR A 78 -4.03 2.81 1.58
N LEU A 79 -3.49 1.60 1.58
CA LEU A 79 -4.21 0.45 2.10
C LEU A 79 -3.78 0.22 3.55
N VAL A 80 -4.68 0.53 4.46
CA VAL A 80 -4.50 0.34 5.89
C VAL A 80 -4.86 -1.08 6.25
N THR A 81 -3.99 -1.75 6.97
CA THR A 81 -4.22 -3.09 7.48
C THR A 81 -4.35 -3.08 8.99
N SER A 82 -5.23 -3.92 9.53
CA SER A 82 -5.30 -4.19 10.98
C SER A 82 -5.52 -5.68 11.24
N GLN A 83 -5.17 -6.14 12.45
CA GLN A 83 -5.41 -7.53 12.85
C GLN A 83 -6.91 -7.79 12.96
N ASN A 84 -7.37 -8.91 12.39
CA ASN A 84 -8.70 -9.42 12.61
C ASN A 84 -8.73 -10.32 13.86
N GLY A 85 -8.60 -9.72 15.05
CA GLY A 85 -8.59 -10.41 16.35
C GLY A 85 -7.18 -10.72 16.89
N SER A 86 -7.12 -11.30 18.08
CA SER A 86 -5.88 -11.42 18.89
C SER A 86 -4.97 -12.62 18.53
N ALA A 87 -5.43 -13.53 17.68
CA ALA A 87 -4.75 -14.81 17.39
C ALA A 87 -3.92 -14.81 16.09
N GLY A 88 -3.86 -13.69 15.36
CA GLY A 88 -3.21 -13.61 14.04
C GLY A 88 -3.94 -14.42 12.97
N GLY A 89 -3.42 -14.40 11.74
CA GLY A 89 -3.89 -15.24 10.62
C GLY A 89 -4.94 -14.63 9.68
N LEU A 90 -5.53 -13.49 10.03
CA LEU A 90 -6.42 -12.73 9.13
C LEU A 90 -6.16 -11.23 9.27
N VAL A 91 -6.21 -10.52 8.14
CA VAL A 91 -5.98 -9.08 8.06
C VAL A 91 -7.26 -8.40 7.58
N LEU A 92 -7.64 -7.30 8.23
CA LEU A 92 -8.66 -6.39 7.71
C LEU A 92 -7.99 -5.33 6.83
N TYR A 93 -8.64 -4.95 5.74
CA TYR A 93 -8.14 -3.97 4.79
C TYR A 93 -9.11 -2.80 4.67
N THR A 94 -8.59 -1.59 4.87
CA THR A 94 -9.35 -0.35 4.70
C THR A 94 -8.58 0.57 3.77
N ALA A 95 -9.19 0.95 2.65
CA ALA A 95 -8.62 1.95 1.77
C ALA A 95 -8.85 3.35 2.35
N SER A 96 -7.83 4.20 2.31
CA SER A 96 -7.91 5.58 2.74
C SER A 96 -7.12 6.49 1.79
N VAL A 97 -7.43 7.79 1.82
CA VAL A 97 -6.67 8.83 1.13
C VAL A 97 -6.43 9.98 2.09
N THR A 98 -5.19 10.46 2.16
CA THR A 98 -4.88 11.69 2.90
C THR A 98 -5.40 12.86 2.07
N LYS A 99 -6.52 13.44 2.52
CA LYS A 99 -7.15 14.57 1.84
C LYS A 99 -6.24 15.80 1.85
N GLY A 100 -6.19 16.53 0.74
CA GLY A 100 -5.79 17.93 0.79
C GLY A 100 -6.86 18.80 1.44
N ASP A 101 -6.52 20.05 1.74
CA ASP A 101 -7.32 20.98 2.54
C ASP A 101 -8.78 21.21 2.05
N ASP A 102 -9.08 20.87 0.80
CA ASP A 102 -10.37 21.16 0.14
C ASP A 102 -11.41 20.02 0.17
N GLY A 103 -11.13 18.89 0.84
CA GLY A 103 -12.17 17.92 1.24
C GLY A 103 -12.73 16.97 0.17
N ASP A 104 -12.63 17.29 -1.12
CA ASP A 104 -13.10 16.47 -2.24
C ASP A 104 -12.01 15.47 -2.69
N CYS A 105 -11.66 14.55 -1.81
CA CYS A 105 -10.68 13.50 -2.10
C CYS A 105 -11.35 12.13 -1.92
N ASP A 106 -11.69 11.48 -3.03
CA ASP A 106 -12.34 10.18 -2.99
C ASP A 106 -11.33 9.02 -2.95
N VAL A 107 -11.63 8.05 -2.08
CA VAL A 107 -10.91 6.78 -2.04
C VAL A 107 -11.30 5.99 -3.28
N LEU A 108 -10.36 5.89 -4.23
CA LEU A 108 -10.55 5.03 -5.39
C LEU A 108 -10.67 3.57 -4.94
N THR A 109 -11.60 2.84 -5.55
CA THR A 109 -11.57 1.38 -5.50
C THR A 109 -10.38 0.91 -6.34
N PRO A 110 -9.35 0.28 -5.77
CA PRO A 110 -8.18 -0.11 -6.54
C PRO A 110 -8.57 -1.12 -7.63
N ASN A 111 -8.23 -0.79 -8.89
CA ASN A 111 -8.28 -1.73 -10.01
C ASN A 111 -6.86 -2.28 -10.25
N PHE A 112 -6.63 -3.53 -9.89
CA PHE A 112 -5.32 -4.19 -9.91
C PHE A 112 -4.85 -4.63 -11.31
N LYS A 113 -5.29 -3.97 -12.40
CA LYS A 113 -4.90 -4.35 -13.77
C LYS A 113 -3.38 -4.36 -14.02
N ARG A 114 -2.61 -3.67 -13.16
CA ARG A 114 -1.13 -3.62 -13.20
C ARG A 114 -0.44 -4.49 -12.14
N LEU A 115 -1.18 -5.15 -11.28
CA LEU A 115 -0.61 -6.09 -10.31
C LEU A 115 -0.15 -7.33 -11.08
N ASN A 116 1.17 -7.49 -11.24
CA ASN A 116 1.75 -8.65 -11.90
C ASN A 116 2.64 -9.44 -10.95
N THR A 117 2.71 -10.75 -11.21
CA THR A 117 3.55 -11.71 -10.49
C THR A 117 4.84 -12.02 -11.24
N ALA A 118 5.00 -11.44 -12.45
CA ALA A 118 6.14 -11.70 -13.31
C ALA A 118 7.24 -10.68 -13.00
N GLY A 119 8.28 -11.12 -12.29
CA GLY A 119 9.60 -10.50 -12.44
C GLY A 119 10.03 -10.69 -13.88
N SER A 120 9.74 -9.72 -14.74
CA SER A 120 10.23 -9.72 -16.11
C SER A 120 11.75 -9.84 -16.05
N LYS A 121 12.26 -10.94 -16.63
CA LYS A 121 13.68 -11.18 -16.85
C LYS A 121 14.29 -10.04 -17.66
#